data_AF-A0A395L0R2-F1
#
_entry.id   AF-A0A395L0R2-F1
#
_cell.length_a   1.000
_cell.length_b   1.000
_cell.length_c   1.000
_cell.angle_alpha   90.00
_cell.angle_beta   90.00
_cell.angle_gamma   90.00
#
_symmetry.space_group_name_H-M   'P 1'
#
loop_
_entity.id
_entity.type
_entity.pdbx_description
1 polymer ?
#
loop_
_entity_poly.entity_id
_entity_poly.type
_entity_poly.pdbx_seq_one_letter_code
_entity_poly.pdbx_strand_id
1 'polypeptide(L)' 'MSNCKLPEGIRPLVIYAEECDPNTNEDWFHVKRATFGGDDGVEFFNGASLEAMMAASPTASHLSIVFHDDAMHLSLITPQ' A
#
# COMPACT_ATOMS: atom_id res chain seq x y z
N MET A 1 -11.63 18.15 1.06
CA MET A 1 -11.11 17.03 1.88
C MET A 1 -11.88 15.78 1.51
N SER A 2 -11.22 14.81 0.88
CA SER A 2 -11.78 13.45 0.72
C SER A 2 -11.74 12.79 2.10
N ASN A 3 -12.87 12.29 2.60
CA ASN A 3 -12.91 11.56 3.88
C ASN A 3 -12.74 10.04 3.69
N CYS A 4 -12.30 9.60 2.50
CA CYS A 4 -12.19 8.18 2.12
C CYS A 4 -13.43 7.34 2.46
N LYS A 5 -14.62 7.96 2.51
CA LYS A 5 -15.86 7.24 2.79
C LYS A 5 -16.23 6.41 1.58
N LEU A 6 -16.10 5.10 1.71
CA LEU A 6 -16.50 4.15 0.68
C LEU A 6 -18.03 4.16 0.50
N PRO A 7 -18.52 3.79 -0.69
CA PRO A 7 -19.93 3.53 -0.90
C PRO A 7 -20.48 2.51 0.10
N GLU A 8 -21.76 2.61 0.41
CA GLU A 8 -22.42 1.70 1.35
C GLU A 8 -22.26 0.24 0.90
N GLY A 9 -21.86 -0.63 1.85
CA GLY A 9 -21.61 -2.04 1.59
C GLY A 9 -20.23 -2.38 1.00
N ILE A 10 -19.42 -1.39 0.63
CA ILE A 10 -18.06 -1.63 0.12
C ILE A 10 -17.05 -1.62 1.27
N ARG A 11 -16.20 -2.65 1.31
CA ARG A 11 -15.08 -2.74 2.25
C ARG A 11 -13.81 -2.16 1.64
N PRO A 12 -12.94 -1.52 2.44
CA PRO A 12 -11.63 -1.12 1.97
C PRO A 12 -10.81 -2.35 1.60
N LEU A 13 -10.03 -2.24 0.52
CA LEU A 13 -8.93 -3.18 0.30
C LEU A 13 -7.83 -2.85 1.32
N VAL A 14 -7.52 -3.83 2.17
CA VAL A 14 -6.45 -3.72 3.16
C VAL A 14 -5.39 -4.74 2.80
N ILE A 15 -4.16 -4.29 2.63
CA ILE A 15 -2.99 -5.14 2.37
C ILE A 15 -2.03 -4.90 3.52
N TYR A 16 -1.60 -5.97 4.18
CA TYR A 16 -0.61 -5.92 5.23
C TYR A 16 0.77 -6.23 4.66
N ALA A 17 1.81 -5.54 5.14
CA ALA A 17 3.17 -6.04 5.00
C ALA A 17 3.29 -7.38 5.74
N GLU A 18 4.07 -8.32 5.21
CA GLU A 18 4.13 -9.70 5.71
C GLU A 18 4.46 -9.75 7.20
N GLU A 19 5.44 -8.95 7.66
CA GLU A 19 5.85 -8.90 9.07
C GLU A 19 4.89 -8.12 9.96
N CYS A 20 3.89 -7.43 9.39
CA CYS A 20 2.91 -6.61 10.09
C CYS A 20 1.46 -7.12 9.93
N ASP A 21 1.26 -8.33 9.42
CA ASP A 21 -0.08 -8.91 9.30
C ASP A 21 -0.56 -9.42 10.68
N PRO A 22 -1.64 -8.83 11.23
CA PRO A 22 -2.17 -9.23 12.54
C PRO A 22 -2.73 -10.66 12.56
N ASN A 23 -2.95 -11.28 11.41
CA ASN A 23 -3.41 -12.66 11.31
C ASN A 23 -2.26 -13.68 11.40
N THR A 24 -1.02 -13.25 11.19
CA THR A 24 0.14 -14.16 11.09
C THR A 24 1.27 -13.82 12.07
N ASN A 25 1.31 -12.60 12.61
CA ASN A 25 2.32 -12.16 13.59
C ASN A 25 1.66 -11.54 14.83
N GLU A 26 1.90 -12.10 16.02
CA GLU A 26 1.35 -11.55 17.28
C GLU A 26 2.01 -10.22 17.68
N ASP A 27 3.27 -10.00 17.29
CA ASP A 27 4.04 -8.78 17.58
C ASP A 27 3.91 -7.71 16.48
N TRP A 28 2.98 -7.90 15.53
CA TRP A 28 2.80 -7.04 14.35
C TRP A 28 2.77 -5.54 14.69
N PHE A 29 2.16 -5.15 15.81
CA PHE A 29 2.02 -3.74 16.19
C PHE A 29 3.36 -3.12 16.60
N HIS A 30 4.21 -3.89 17.28
CA HIS A 30 5.54 -3.43 17.66
C HIS A 30 6.42 -3.27 16.41
N VAL A 31 6.37 -4.23 15.50
CA VAL A 31 7.07 -4.18 14.20
C VAL A 31 6.60 -2.99 13.38
N LYS A 32 5.27 -2.82 13.23
CA LYS A 32 4.67 -1.66 12.55
C LYS A 32 5.21 -0.35 13.12
N ARG A 33 5.19 -0.20 14.44
CA ARG A 33 5.59 1.04 15.11
C ARG A 33 7.08 1.33 14.97
N ALA A 34 7.93 0.31 15.01
CA ALA A 34 9.38 0.47 14.87
C ALA A 34 9.78 0.79 13.42
N THR A 35 9.13 0.17 12.43
CA THR A 35 9.47 0.31 11.01
C THR A 35 8.81 1.51 10.35
N PHE A 36 7.51 1.72 10.61
CA PHE A 36 6.70 2.75 9.93
C PHE A 36 6.32 3.92 10.85
N GLY A 37 6.66 3.85 12.14
CA GLY A 37 6.36 4.90 13.11
C GLY A 37 4.97 4.80 13.77
N GLY A 38 4.70 5.76 14.65
CA GLY A 38 3.51 5.78 15.51
C GLY A 38 2.27 6.44 14.92
N ASP A 39 2.40 7.15 13.79
CA ASP A 39 1.28 7.79 13.10
C ASP A 39 0.46 6.78 12.30
N ASP A 40 -0.70 7.18 11.78
CA ASP A 40 -1.60 6.33 10.99
C ASP A 40 -0.92 5.80 9.71
N GLY A 41 0.20 6.42 9.30
CA GLY A 41 1.07 5.94 8.21
C GLY A 41 0.38 5.94 6.85
N VAL A 42 -0.66 6.76 6.70
CA VAL A 42 -1.47 6.84 5.48
C VAL A 42 -0.85 7.84 4.53
N GLU A 43 -0.39 7.36 3.38
CA GLU A 43 0.02 8.20 2.26
C GLU A 43 -1.08 8.23 1.18
N PHE A 44 -1.28 9.39 0.57
CA PHE A 44 -2.31 9.57 -0.45
C PHE A 44 -1.68 9.66 -1.83
N PHE A 45 -1.98 8.67 -2.67
CA PHE A 45 -1.58 8.68 -4.07
C PHE A 45 -2.64 9.32 -4.94
N ASN A 46 -2.18 10.05 -5.97
CA ASN A 46 -3.05 10.48 -7.04
C ASN A 46 -3.49 9.27 -7.87
N GLY A 47 -4.79 8.95 -7.85
CA GLY A 47 -5.36 7.85 -8.61
C GLY A 47 -5.07 7.94 -10.11
N ALA A 48 -5.06 9.14 -10.70
CA ALA A 48 -4.77 9.31 -12.12
C ALA A 48 -3.32 8.89 -12.48
N SER A 49 -2.37 9.10 -11.57
CA SER A 49 -0.98 8.68 -11.78
C SER A 49 -0.83 7.15 -11.70
N LEU A 50 -1.56 6.52 -10.77
CA LEU A 50 -1.63 5.05 -10.66
C LEU A 50 -2.29 4.43 -11.89
N GLU A 51 -3.42 4.98 -12.34
CA GLU A 51 -4.10 4.54 -13.55
C GLU A 51 -3.19 4.66 -14.79
N ALA A 52 -2.47 5.76 -14.94
CA ALA A 52 -1.51 5.95 -16.03
C ALA A 52 -0.37 4.92 -15.99
N MET A 53 0.17 4.62 -14.80
CA MET A 53 1.17 3.56 -14.64
C MET A 53 0.62 2.19 -15.05
N MET A 54 -0.58 1.84 -14.59
CA MET A 54 -1.21 0.54 -14.90
C MET A 54 -1.55 0.42 -16.40
N ALA A 55 -2.05 1.49 -17.02
CA ALA A 55 -2.34 1.53 -18.45
C ALA A 55 -1.06 1.39 -19.31
N ALA A 56 0.07 1.92 -18.84
CA ALA A 56 1.36 1.78 -19.51
C ALA A 56 1.96 0.37 -19.42
N SER A 57 1.52 -0.44 -18.45
CA SER A 57 2.01 -1.81 -18.22
C SER A 57 0.85 -2.81 -18.10
N PRO A 58 0.10 -3.07 -19.19
CA PRO A 58 -1.16 -3.84 -19.15
C PRO A 58 -0.99 -5.31 -18.78
N THR A 59 0.23 -5.85 -18.85
CA THR A 59 0.55 -7.22 -18.44
C THR A 59 1.02 -7.32 -17.00
N ALA A 60 1.26 -6.20 -16.32
CA ALA A 60 1.66 -6.21 -14.92
C ALA A 60 0.51 -6.71 -14.03
N SER A 61 0.85 -7.54 -13.05
CA SER A 61 -0.13 -8.14 -12.13
C SER A 61 0.11 -7.78 -10.67
N HIS A 62 1.27 -7.21 -10.34
CA HIS A 62 1.62 -6.83 -8.96
C HIS A 62 2.16 -5.40 -8.93
N LEU A 63 1.83 -4.69 -7.85
CA LEU A 63 2.43 -3.40 -7.49
C LEU A 63 3.48 -3.67 -6.40
N SER A 64 4.70 -3.18 -6.61
CA SER A 64 5.77 -3.18 -5.61
C SER A 64 5.96 -1.76 -5.09
N ILE A 65 6.04 -1.65 -3.77
CA ILE A 65 6.27 -0.40 -3.05
C ILE A 65 7.52 -0.61 -2.20
N VAL A 66 8.55 0.19 -2.43
CA VAL A 66 9.83 0.13 -1.72
C VAL A 66 10.08 1.45 -1.02
N PHE A 67 10.35 1.40 0.28
CA PHE A 67 10.70 2.57 1.08
C PHE A 67 12.22 2.69 1.19
N HIS A 68 12.74 3.88 0.83
CA HIS A 68 14.10 4.34 1.09
C HIS A 68 14.05 5.46 2.14
N ASP A 69 15.22 5.86 2.65
CA ASP A 69 15.33 6.86 3.71
C ASP A 69 14.65 8.20 3.37
N ASP A 70 14.63 8.60 2.10
CA ASP A 70 14.10 9.88 1.61
C ASP A 70 12.98 9.76 0.56
N ALA A 71 12.63 8.53 0.14
CA ALA A 71 11.70 8.32 -0.96
C ALA A 71 10.92 7.00 -0.87
N MET A 72 9.72 7.00 -1.40
CA MET A 72 8.94 5.79 -1.66
C MET A 72 8.84 5.56 -3.16
N HIS A 73 9.29 4.39 -3.61
CA HIS A 73 9.31 3.99 -5.01
C HIS A 73 8.17 3.02 -5.30
N LEU A 74 7.37 3.34 -6.33
CA LEU A 74 6.30 2.47 -6.83
C LEU A 74 6.72 1.89 -8.18
N SER A 75 6.58 0.58 -8.35
CA SER A 75 6.87 -0.10 -9.61
C SER A 75 5.86 -1.22 -9.88
N LEU A 76 5.65 -1.53 -11.15
CA LEU A 76 4.75 -2.60 -11.58
C LEU A 76 5.56 -3.82 -12.01
N ILE A 77 5.18 -5.00 -11.52
CA ILE A 77 5.85 -6.27 -11.83
C ILE A 77 4.99 -7.07 -12.80
N THR A 78 5.61 -7.49 -13.89
CA THR A 78 5.03 -8.41 -14.87
C THR A 78 5.33 -9.85 -14.45
N PRO A 79 4.33 -10.76 -14.45
CA PRO A 79 4.59 -12.17 -14.24
C PRO A 79 5.48 -12.70 -15.38
N GLN A 80 6.44 -13.56 -15.04
CA GLN A 80 7.31 -14.23 -16.02
C GLN A 80 6.55 -15.28 -16.84
#